data_AF-A0A4Y7QB91-F1
#
_entry.id   AF-A0A4Y7QB91-F1
#
_cell.length_a   1.000
_cell.length_b   1.000
_cell.length_c   1.000
_cell.angle_alpha   90.00
_cell.angle_beta   90.00
_cell.angle_gamma   90.00
#
_symmetry.space_group_name_H-M   'P 1'
#
loop_
_entity.id
_entity.type
_entity.pdbx_description
1 polymer ?
#
loop_
_entity_poly.entity_id
_entity_poly.type
_entity_poly.pdbx_seq_one_letter_code
_entity_poly.pdbx_strand_id
1 'polypeptide(L)'
;MSEAAAPATIEINDAVFCQHFKEVCSDCQFDGREENDGFFGFETTDRDPLEPPTSALNKDGVYQCKKHSSTECSQCYGWKKQITRARAAAKKAGRK
;
A
#
# COMPACT_ATOMS: atom_id res chain seq x y z
N MET A 1 0.10 -32.23 -0.13
CA MET A 1 0.91 -31.11 -0.63
C MET A 1 0.28 -29.86 -0.05
N SER A 2 0.99 -29.20 0.87
CA SER A 2 0.48 -28.07 1.65
C SER A 2 0.12 -26.91 0.74
N GLU A 3 -1.14 -26.50 0.81
CA GLU A 3 -1.65 -25.30 0.19
C GLU A 3 -0.94 -24.11 0.87
N ALA A 4 0.07 -23.56 0.21
CA ALA A 4 0.62 -22.28 0.60
C ALA A 4 -0.50 -21.27 0.39
N ALA A 5 -1.26 -20.98 1.45
CA ALA A 5 -2.27 -19.94 1.46
C ALA A 5 -1.60 -18.67 0.94
N ALA A 6 -1.94 -18.27 -0.28
CA ALA A 6 -1.46 -17.03 -0.86
C ALA A 6 -1.71 -15.93 0.19
N PRO A 7 -0.72 -15.07 0.49
CA PRO A 7 -0.93 -14.01 1.46
C PRO A 7 -2.16 -13.24 1.01
N ALA A 8 -3.21 -13.20 1.85
CA ALA A 8 -4.44 -12.52 1.51
C ALA A 8 -4.14 -11.02 1.41
N THR A 9 -3.87 -10.56 0.19
CA THR A 9 -3.62 -9.16 -0.11
C THR A 9 -4.95 -8.42 -0.08
N ILE A 10 -4.90 -7.18 0.38
CA ILE A 10 -6.04 -6.28 0.43
C ILE A 10 -5.74 -5.12 -0.51
N GLU A 11 -6.72 -4.76 -1.32
CA GLU A 11 -6.61 -3.67 -2.28
C GLU A 11 -7.34 -2.46 -1.71
N ILE A 12 -6.58 -1.42 -1.37
CA ILE A 12 -7.11 -0.19 -0.80
C ILE A 12 -6.87 0.94 -1.80
N ASN A 13 -7.94 1.33 -2.52
CA ASN A 13 -7.88 2.42 -3.50
C ASN A 13 -6.71 2.24 -4.48
N ASP A 14 -6.70 1.09 -5.14
CA ASP A 14 -5.72 0.71 -6.17
C ASP A 14 -4.28 0.49 -5.68
N ALA A 15 -4.04 0.51 -4.37
CA ALA A 15 -2.79 0.06 -3.78
C ALA A 15 -2.98 -1.28 -3.06
N VAL A 16 -2.03 -2.18 -3.25
CA VAL A 16 -2.00 -3.52 -2.66
C VAL A 16 -1.24 -3.48 -1.34
N PHE A 17 -1.85 -4.06 -0.32
CA PHE A 17 -1.28 -4.22 1.01
C PHE A 17 -1.50 -5.65 1.52
N CYS A 18 -0.83 -6.02 2.61
CA CYS A 18 -1.17 -7.24 3.34
C CYS A 18 -2.36 -7.02 4.29
N GLN A 19 -2.90 -8.10 4.87
CA GLN A 19 -3.95 -8.03 5.90
C GLN A 19 -3.59 -7.17 7.13
N HIS A 20 -2.30 -6.94 7.38
CA HIS A 20 -1.83 -6.07 8.46
C HIS A 20 -1.82 -4.59 8.10
N PHE A 21 -2.37 -4.20 6.95
CA PHE A 21 -2.35 -2.79 6.51
C PHE A 21 -0.90 -2.29 6.40
N LYS A 22 -0.02 -3.09 5.79
CA LYS A 22 1.37 -2.73 5.51
C LYS A 22 1.74 -3.09 4.08
N GLU A 23 2.45 -2.19 3.41
CA GLU A 23 2.95 -2.43 2.06
C GLU A 23 4.11 -3.42 2.06
N VAL A 24 5.00 -3.32 3.06
CA VAL A 24 6.02 -4.32 3.36
C VAL A 24 5.74 -4.86 4.75
N CYS A 25 5.49 -6.17 4.83
CA CYS A 25 5.23 -6.83 6.09
C CYS A 25 6.25 -7.94 6.30
N SER A 26 7.12 -7.78 7.30
CA SER A 26 8.11 -8.80 7.67
C SER A 26 7.44 -10.06 8.23
N ASP A 27 6.27 -9.94 8.86
CA ASP A 27 5.50 -11.05 9.42
C ASP A 27 4.88 -11.93 8.32
N CYS A 28 4.37 -11.32 7.25
CA CYS A 28 3.80 -12.03 6.09
C CYS A 28 4.81 -12.25 4.96
N GLN A 29 6.03 -11.70 5.08
CA GLN A 29 7.02 -11.60 4.01
C GLN A 29 6.41 -11.04 2.70
N PHE A 30 5.48 -10.11 2.85
CA PHE A 30 4.80 -9.46 1.73
C PHE A 30 5.56 -8.19 1.35
N ASP A 31 5.90 -8.03 0.07
CA ASP A 31 6.49 -6.79 -0.47
C ASP A 31 5.65 -6.31 -1.67
N GLY A 32 4.75 -5.37 -1.41
CA GLY A 32 3.89 -4.75 -2.41
C GLY A 32 4.49 -3.49 -3.04
N ARG A 33 5.74 -3.12 -2.74
CA ARG A 33 6.34 -1.88 -3.26
C ARG A 33 6.43 -1.91 -4.78
N GLU A 34 6.84 -3.03 -5.35
CA GLU A 34 6.98 -3.16 -6.80
C GLU A 34 5.62 -3.08 -7.52
N GLU A 35 4.61 -3.77 -7.00
CA GLU A 35 3.23 -3.71 -7.53
C GLU A 35 2.67 -2.28 -7.45
N ASN A 36 2.79 -1.63 -6.29
CA ASN A 36 2.26 -0.29 -6.10
C ASN A 36 3.02 0.75 -6.93
N ASP A 37 4.36 0.75 -6.91
CA ASP A 37 5.15 1.66 -7.74
C ASP A 37 4.82 1.45 -9.23
N GLY A 38 4.80 0.19 -9.70
CA GLY A 38 4.46 -0.15 -11.08
C GLY A 38 3.07 0.34 -11.49
N PHE A 39 2.06 0.09 -10.65
CA PHE A 39 0.68 0.53 -10.90
C PHE A 39 0.57 2.05 -11.01
N PHE A 40 1.27 2.81 -10.15
CA PHE A 40 1.27 4.27 -10.19
C PHE A 40 2.27 4.89 -11.18
N GLY A 41 2.99 4.06 -11.96
CA GLY A 41 3.94 4.48 -12.98
C GLY A 41 5.28 4.99 -12.43
N PHE A 42 5.68 4.49 -11.26
CA PHE A 42 6.96 4.77 -10.62
C PHE A 42 7.93 3.60 -10.80
N GLU A 43 9.22 3.94 -10.84
CA GLU A 43 10.29 2.93 -10.89
C GLU A 43 10.50 2.32 -9.50
N THR A 44 10.68 1.00 -9.45
CA THR A 44 10.97 0.24 -8.24
C THR A 44 12.14 0.89 -7.49
N THR A 45 11.89 1.34 -6.26
CA THR A 45 12.85 2.08 -5.42
C THR A 45 12.81 1.49 -4.02
N ASP A 46 13.97 1.41 -3.34
CA ASP A 46 14.04 1.02 -1.91
C ASP A 46 13.54 2.17 -1.00
N ARG A 47 12.25 2.46 -1.11
CA ARG A 47 11.54 3.43 -0.27
C ARG A 47 11.04 2.78 1.00
N ASP A 48 10.85 3.62 2.01
CA ASP A 48 10.17 3.23 3.24
C ASP A 48 8.76 2.71 2.89
N PRO A 49 8.34 1.61 3.54
CA PRO A 49 7.02 1.04 3.32
C PRO A 49 5.91 2.01 3.68
N LEU A 50 4.85 2.02 2.89
CA LEU A 50 3.65 2.78 3.21
C LEU A 50 2.78 2.05 4.21
N GLU A 51 2.26 2.84 5.14
CA GLU A 51 1.27 2.41 6.12
C GLU A 51 -0.09 3.00 5.74
N PRO A 52 -1.03 2.18 5.27
CA PRO A 52 -2.36 2.66 4.97
C PRO A 52 -3.11 3.20 6.19
N PRO A 53 -3.88 4.28 6.01
CA PRO A 53 -4.73 4.78 7.07
C PRO A 53 -5.86 3.79 7.32
N THR A 54 -6.46 3.85 8.52
CA THR A 54 -7.54 2.95 8.91
C THR A 54 -8.69 3.01 7.90
N SER A 55 -8.83 1.94 7.12
CA SER A 55 -9.90 1.74 6.16
C SER A 55 -10.92 0.75 6.73
N ALA A 56 -12.17 0.89 6.28
CA ALA A 56 -13.28 0.03 6.62
C ALA A 56 -13.82 -0.58 5.33
N LEU A 57 -14.19 -1.86 5.38
CA LEU A 57 -14.80 -2.54 4.25
C LEU A 57 -16.27 -2.08 4.12
N ASN A 58 -16.66 -1.61 2.94
CA ASN A 58 -18.06 -1.32 2.63
C ASN A 58 -18.81 -2.62 2.23
N LYS A 59 -20.14 -2.56 2.11
CA LYS A 59 -21.00 -3.68 1.70
C LYS A 59 -20.61 -4.27 0.35
N ASP A 60 -20.01 -3.47 -0.53
CA ASP A 60 -19.51 -3.88 -1.84
C ASP A 60 -18.14 -4.57 -1.81
N GLY A 61 -17.56 -4.77 -0.61
CA GLY A 61 -16.23 -5.37 -0.46
C GLY A 61 -15.07 -4.39 -0.65
N VAL A 62 -15.34 -3.12 -0.92
CA VAL A 62 -14.33 -2.09 -1.19
C VAL A 62 -13.90 -1.37 0.09
N TYR A 63 -12.59 -1.15 0.25
CA TYR A 63 -12.04 -0.41 1.39
C TYR A 63 -12.26 1.10 1.27
N GLN A 64 -13.09 1.65 2.14
CA GLN A 64 -13.32 3.09 2.27
C GLN A 64 -12.63 3.68 3.50
N CYS A 65 -12.17 4.92 3.39
CA CYS A 65 -11.48 5.58 4.48
C CYS A 65 -12.44 5.69 5.66
N LYS A 66 -12.08 5.18 6.84
CA LYS A 66 -12.99 5.22 8.01
C LYS A 66 -13.27 6.65 8.49
N LYS A 67 -12.35 7.57 8.21
CA LYS A 67 -12.43 8.98 8.64
C LYS A 67 -13.34 9.83 7.75
N HIS A 68 -13.38 9.52 6.44
CA HIS A 68 -14.11 10.31 5.44
C HIS A 68 -15.20 9.50 4.72
N SER A 69 -15.35 8.22 5.05
CA SER A 69 -16.30 7.26 4.45
C SER A 69 -16.27 7.26 2.91
N SER A 70 -15.09 7.46 2.33
CA SER A 70 -14.91 7.56 0.88
C SER A 70 -13.93 6.49 0.40
N THR A 71 -14.32 5.78 -0.65
CA THR A 71 -13.51 4.78 -1.37
C THR A 71 -12.34 5.42 -2.12
N GLU A 72 -12.47 6.70 -2.48
CA GLU A 72 -11.48 7.49 -3.23
C GLU A 72 -11.00 8.71 -2.46
N CYS A 73 -10.78 8.55 -1.15
CA CYS A 73 -10.34 9.66 -0.32
C CYS A 73 -8.92 10.12 -0.69
N SER A 74 -8.78 11.15 -1.52
CA SER A 74 -7.46 11.65 -1.97
C SER A 74 -6.57 12.17 -0.85
N GLN A 75 -7.16 12.50 0.32
CA GLN A 75 -6.43 12.92 1.52
C GLN A 75 -5.77 11.75 2.25
N CYS A 76 -6.42 10.57 2.25
CA CYS A 76 -5.96 9.38 2.96
C CYS A 76 -5.28 8.39 2.01
N TYR A 77 -5.89 8.14 0.86
CA TYR A 77 -5.45 7.25 -0.20
C TYR A 77 -4.70 7.98 -1.33
N GLY A 78 -4.07 9.11 -1.02
CA GLY A 78 -3.18 9.79 -1.95
C GLY A 78 -1.87 9.02 -2.17
N TRP A 79 -1.92 7.73 -2.50
CA TRP A 79 -0.77 6.81 -2.61
C TRP A 79 0.30 7.39 -3.50
N LYS A 80 -0.07 7.86 -4.69
CA LYS A 80 0.85 8.54 -5.61
C LYS A 80 1.69 9.63 -4.93
N LYS A 81 1.07 10.45 -4.07
CA LYS A 81 1.75 11.51 -3.32
C LYS A 81 2.58 10.96 -2.17
N GLN A 82 2.11 9.93 -1.48
CA GLN A 82 2.86 9.27 -0.42
C GLN A 82 4.09 8.54 -0.96
N ILE A 83 3.95 7.77 -2.04
CA ILE A 83 5.03 7.13 -2.80
C ILE A 83 6.05 8.19 -3.22
N THR A 84 5.62 9.28 -3.85
CA THR A 84 6.52 10.38 -4.25
C THR A 84 7.31 10.94 -3.06
N ARG A 85 6.65 11.13 -1.91
CA ARG A 85 7.31 11.61 -0.68
C ARG A 85 8.29 10.58 -0.11
N ALA A 86 7.91 9.31 -0.07
CA ALA A 86 8.77 8.21 0.39
C ALA A 86 9.99 8.05 -0.52
N ARG A 87 9.83 8.16 -1.85
CA ARG A 87 10.93 8.19 -2.82
C ARG A 87 11.85 9.39 -2.61
N ALA A 88 11.29 10.59 -2.39
CA ALA A 88 12.08 11.78 -2.09
C ALA A 88 12.87 11.62 -0.78
N ALA A 89 12.28 10.99 0.24
CA ALA A 89 12.94 10.66 1.50
C ALA A 89 14.04 9.61 1.31
N ALA A 90 13.80 8.55 0.54
CA ALA A 90 14.77 7.51 0.21
C ALA A 90 15.97 8.08 -0.55
N LYS A 91 15.71 8.91 -1.57
CA LYS A 91 16.74 9.64 -2.32
C LYS A 91 17.57 10.55 -1.40
N LYS A 92 16.92 11.20 -0.43
CA LYS A 92 17.60 12.05 0.57
C LYS A 92 18.40 11.22 1.58
N ALA A 93 17.94 10.01 1.91
CA ALA A 93 18.64 9.07 2.77
C ALA A 93 19.81 8.36 2.07
N GLY A 94 20.06 8.64 0.78
CA GLY A 94 21.13 8.03 0.01
C GLY A 94 20.85 6.56 -0.35
N ARG A 95 19.61 6.09 -0.17
CA ARG A 95 19.17 4.78 -0.66
C ARG A 95 18.86 4.94 -2.14
N LYS A 96 19.63 4.25 -2.97
CA LYS A 96 19.69 4.43 -4.41
C LYS A 96 19.27 3.14 -5.09
#